data_AF-A0A7C2XED5-F1
#
_entry.id   AF-A0A7C2XED5-F1
#
_cell.length_a   1.000
_cell.length_b   1.000
_cell.length_c   1.000
_cell.angle_alpha   90.00
_cell.angle_beta   90.00
_cell.angle_gamma   90.00
#
_symmetry.space_group_name_H-M   'P 1'
#
loop_
_entity.id
_entity.type
_entity.pdbx_description
1 polymer ?
#
loop_
_entity_poly.entity_id
_entity_poly.type
_entity_poly.pdbx_seq_one_letter_code
_entity_poly.pdbx_strand_id
1 'polypeptide(L)' 'TVSYFEWVQNINGYYWTLDEVHQKLDQKMTKAFWDVMDAMEKYKVEPRTAAYIVAVKRVADAVKIRGWA' A
#
# COMPACT_ATOMS: atom_id res chain seq x y z
N THR A 1 -6.10 -5.75 1.88
CA THR A 1 -5.81 -4.88 3.03
C THR A 1 -6.25 -5.49 4.35
N VAL A 2 -7.50 -5.98 4.48
CA VAL A 2 -7.96 -6.59 5.75
C VAL A 2 -7.27 -7.90 6.10
N SER A 3 -6.94 -8.77 5.13
CA SER A 3 -6.16 -10.00 5.41
C SER A 3 -4.77 -9.71 5.99
N TYR A 4 -4.16 -8.56 5.64
CA TYR A 4 -2.91 -8.13 6.28
C TYR A 4 -3.15 -7.69 7.73
N PHE A 5 -4.27 -7.01 8.01
CA PHE A 5 -4.64 -6.66 9.38
C PHE A 5 -4.95 -7.89 10.23
N GLU A 6 -5.61 -8.89 9.67
CA GLU A 6 -5.83 -10.18 10.32
C GLU A 6 -4.50 -10.84 10.70
N TRP A 7 -3.54 -10.89 9.78
CA TRP A 7 -2.20 -11.41 10.05
C TRP A 7 -1.49 -10.65 11.19
N VAL A 8 -1.56 -9.31 11.19
CA VAL A 8 -1.00 -8.49 12.28
C VAL A 8 -1.68 -8.79 13.62
N GLN A 9 -3.01 -8.86 13.65
CA GLN A 9 -3.77 -9.16 14.87
C GLN A 9 -3.42 -10.55 15.43
N ASN A 10 -3.29 -11.55 14.56
CA ASN A 10 -2.93 -12.91 14.93
C ASN A 10 -1.51 -12.99 15.54
N ILE A 11 -0.54 -12.24 15.01
CA ILE A 11 0.82 -12.19 15.58
C ILE A 11 0.83 -11.56 16.97
N ASN A 12 0.02 -10.53 17.19
CA ASN A 12 0.00 -9.79 18.45
C ASN A 12 -0.96 -10.39 19.49
N GLY A 13 -1.81 -11.35 19.12
CA GLY A 13 -2.86 -11.91 19.98
C GLY A 13 -3.90 -10.87 20.42
N TYR A 14 -4.02 -9.76 19.68
CA TYR A 14 -4.87 -8.63 20.02
C TYR A 14 -5.75 -8.27 18.83
N TYR A 15 -7.06 -8.36 19.03
CA TYR A 15 -8.07 -8.12 18.01
C TYR A 15 -8.61 -6.70 18.12
N TRP A 16 -8.74 -6.04 16.97
CA TRP A 16 -9.26 -4.70 16.85
C TRP A 16 -10.78 -4.73 16.72
N THR A 17 -11.40 -3.64 17.14
CA THR A 17 -12.82 -3.39 16.86
C THR A 17 -13.04 -3.16 15.35
N LEU A 18 -14.28 -3.33 14.89
CA LEU A 18 -14.63 -3.09 13.50
C LEU A 18 -14.32 -1.64 13.07
N ASP A 19 -14.58 -0.67 13.95
CA ASP A 19 -14.31 0.75 13.69
C ASP A 19 -12.82 1.02 13.52
N GLU A 20 -11.97 0.42 14.34
CA GLU A 20 -10.52 0.51 14.19
C GLU A 20 -10.03 -0.12 12.88
N VAL A 21 -10.60 -1.27 12.50
CA VAL A 21 -10.28 -1.92 11.21
C VAL A 21 -10.67 -1.01 10.05
N HIS A 22 -11.86 -0.42 10.07
CA HIS A 22 -12.33 0.50 9.04
C HIS A 22 -11.49 1.77 8.97
N GLN A 23 -11.14 2.37 10.10
CA GLN A 23 -10.29 3.56 10.14
C GLN A 23 -8.90 3.27 9.55
N LYS A 24 -8.29 2.13 9.90
CA LYS A 24 -7.00 1.71 9.33
C LYS A 24 -7.11 1.39 7.84
N LEU A 25 -8.22 0.80 7.42
CA LEU A 25 -8.48 0.48 6.01
C LEU A 25 -8.57 1.75 5.18
N ASP A 26 -9.37 2.73 5.62
CA ASP A 26 -9.55 4.01 4.94
C ASP A 26 -8.21 4.73 4.76
N GLN A 27 -7.42 4.85 5.84
CA GLN A 27 -6.10 5.47 5.77
C GLN A 27 -5.18 4.81 4.73
N LYS A 28 -5.18 3.47 4.65
CA LYS A 28 -4.35 2.73 3.69
C LYS A 28 -4.84 2.88 2.25
N MET A 29 -6.15 2.81 2.03
CA MET A 29 -6.75 2.92 0.71
C MET A 29 -6.65 4.34 0.16
N THR A 30 -6.95 5.35 0.97
CA THR A 30 -6.84 6.77 0.62
C THR A 30 -5.41 7.13 0.27
N LYS A 31 -4.43 6.70 1.07
CA LYS A 31 -3.01 6.89 0.72
C LYS A 31 -2.64 6.21 -0.60
N ALA A 32 -3.07 4.97 -0.81
CA ALA A 32 -2.77 4.25 -2.05
C ALA A 32 -3.39 4.92 -3.28
N PHE A 33 -4.59 5.49 -3.15
CA PHE A 33 -5.23 6.26 -4.20
C PHE A 33 -4.41 7.50 -4.58
N TRP A 34 -4.03 8.31 -3.59
CA TRP A 34 -3.22 9.51 -3.84
C TRP A 34 -1.85 9.18 -4.45
N ASP A 35 -1.18 8.13 -3.99
CA ASP A 35 0.09 7.70 -4.61
C ASP A 35 -0.06 7.38 -6.11
N VAL A 36 -1.22 6.83 -6.52
CA VAL A 36 -1.53 6.55 -7.93
C VAL A 36 -1.86 7.82 -8.69
N MET A 37 -2.66 8.73 -8.11
CA MET A 37 -2.98 10.02 -8.73
C MET A 37 -1.72 10.86 -8.96
N ASP A 38 -0.83 10.93 -7.96
CA ASP A 38 0.45 11.63 -8.07
C ASP A 38 1.32 11.04 -9.19
N ALA A 39 1.35 9.70 -9.31
CA ALA A 39 2.08 9.03 -10.39
C ALA A 39 1.42 9.28 -11.75
N MET A 40 0.09 9.30 -11.82
CA MET A 40 -0.67 9.59 -13.03
C MET A 40 -0.32 10.98 -13.57
N GLU A 41 -0.35 12.00 -12.70
CA GLU A 41 -0.02 13.38 -13.06
C GLU A 41 1.46 13.53 -13.43
N LYS A 42 2.35 12.92 -12.64
CA LYS A 42 3.80 12.99 -12.85
C LYS A 42 4.24 12.37 -14.18
N TYR A 43 3.71 11.20 -14.52
CA TYR A 43 4.12 10.45 -15.70
C TYR A 43 3.19 10.67 -16.90
N LYS A 44 2.06 11.39 -16.72
CA LYS A 44 1.05 11.67 -17.75
C LYS A 44 0.52 10.40 -18.43
N VAL A 45 0.13 9.43 -17.62
CA VAL A 45 -0.38 8.12 -18.07
C VAL A 45 -1.75 7.83 -17.49
N GLU A 46 -2.45 6.84 -18.03
CA GLU A 46 -3.71 6.36 -17.48
C GLU A 46 -3.56 5.81 -16.04
N PRO A 47 -4.59 5.91 -15.18
CA PRO A 47 -4.53 5.46 -13.78
C PRO A 47 -4.06 4.02 -13.59
N ARG A 48 -4.41 3.12 -14.53
CA ARG A 48 -3.97 1.72 -14.52
C ARG A 48 -2.45 1.62 -14.65
N THR A 49 -1.86 2.35 -15.59
CA THR A 49 -0.41 2.37 -15.80
C THR A 49 0.29 3.04 -14.63
N ALA A 50 -0.27 4.13 -14.08
CA ALA A 50 0.24 4.77 -12.87
C ALA A 50 0.29 3.80 -11.69
N ALA A 51 -0.75 2.98 -11.48
CA ALA A 51 -0.77 1.96 -10.43
C ALA A 51 0.35 0.91 -10.61
N TYR A 52 0.60 0.46 -11.84
CA TYR A 52 1.74 -0.42 -12.12
C TYR A 52 3.09 0.25 -11.84
N ILE A 53 3.25 1.53 -12.21
CA ILE A 53 4.47 2.29 -11.91
C ILE A 53 4.71 2.34 -10.39
N VAL A 54 3.69 2.68 -9.60
CA VAL A 54 3.79 2.71 -8.14
C VAL A 54 4.16 1.34 -7.57
N ALA A 55 3.53 0.27 -8.05
CA ALA A 55 3.79 -1.09 -7.59
C ALA A 55 5.23 -1.54 -7.89
N VAL A 56 5.68 -1.40 -9.14
CA VAL A 56 7.02 -1.81 -9.56
C VAL A 56 8.09 -0.97 -8.87
N LYS A 57 7.87 0.35 -8.77
CA LYS A 57 8.81 1.24 -8.09
C LYS A 57 9.02 0.85 -6.63
N ARG A 58 7.94 0.57 -5.89
CA ARG A 58 8.05 0.15 -4.48
C ARG A 58 8.88 -1.12 -4.31
N VAL A 59 8.72 -2.11 -5.20
CA VAL A 59 9.50 -3.35 -5.16
C VAL A 59 10.96 -3.10 -5.56
N ALA A 60 11.19 -2.35 -6.63
CA ALA A 60 12.53 -2.00 -7.09
C ALA A 60 13.33 -1.24 -6.03
N ASP A 61 12.69 -0.27 -5.37
CA ASP A 61 13.29 0.51 -4.28
C ASP A 61 13.63 -0.40 -3.09
N ALA A 62 12.72 -1.30 -2.69
CA ALA A 62 12.96 -2.25 -1.60
C ALA A 62 14.13 -3.21 -1.90
N VAL A 63 14.19 -3.75 -3.12
CA VAL A 63 15.28 -4.62 -3.56
C VAL A 63 16.61 -3.86 -3.59
N LYS A 64 16.61 -2.61 -4.09
CA LYS A 64 17.80 -1.76 -4.11
C LYS A 64 18.32 -1.45 -2.70
N ILE A 65 17.43 -1.15 -1.76
CA ILE A 65 17.80 -0.87 -0.35
C ILE A 65 18.38 -2.12 0.33
N ARG A 66 17.80 -3.29 0.08
CA ARG A 66 18.31 -4.56 0.63
C ARG A 66 19.73 -4.90 0.15
N GLY A 67 20.09 -4.44 -1.06
CA GLY A 67 21.34 -4.78 -1.73
C GLY A 67 21.21 -6.08 -2.53
N TRP A 68 21.99 -6.16 -3.61
CA TRP A 68 22.13 -7.37 -4.42
C TRP A 68 23.43 -8.03 -3.95
N ALA A 69 23.30 -9.14 -3.23
CA ALA A 69 24.42 -9.99 -2.87
C ALA A 69 24.72 -10.96 -4.00
#